data_AF-A0A6N0I248-F1
#
_entry.id   AF-A0A6N0I248-F1
#
_cell.length_a   1.000
_cell.length_b   1.000
_cell.length_c   1.000
_cell.angle_alpha   90.00
_cell.angle_beta   90.00
_cell.angle_gamma   90.00
#
_symmetry.space_group_name_H-M   'P 1'
#
loop_
_entity.id
_entity.type
_entity.pdbx_description
1 polymer ?
#
loop_
_entity_poly.entity_id
_entity_poly.type
_entity_poly.pdbx_seq_one_letter_code
_entity_poly.pdbx_strand_id
1 'polypeptide(L)'
;MQYVSIGDTFISKHYKITEKEILEFAHQFDPQYMHLDKKKAGQGMYKGIIASGMHTLSLPLNFGLKKTNMKKTYSRTHLNNVTFIKPVYPNDNLYVKVKVLDKKLKKQFGSLTVEL
;
A
#
# COMPACT_ATOMS: atom_id res chain seq x y z
N MET A 1 15.48 -13.79 6.84
CA MET A 1 16.38 -12.67 6.50
C MET A 1 17.67 -13.14 5.85
N GLN A 2 18.09 -14.41 5.99
CA GLN A 2 19.33 -14.90 5.35
C GLN A 2 19.26 -14.90 3.82
N TYR A 3 18.05 -14.99 3.23
CA TYR A 3 17.79 -15.05 1.78
C TYR A 3 17.43 -13.72 1.10
N VAL A 4 17.59 -12.58 1.79
CA VAL A 4 17.29 -11.26 1.23
C VAL A 4 18.53 -10.41 1.32
N SER A 5 18.97 -9.85 0.21
CA SER A 5 20.16 -9.02 0.07
C SER A 5 19.78 -7.56 -0.16
N ILE A 6 20.68 -6.65 0.21
CA ILE A 6 20.54 -5.23 -0.15
C ILE A 6 20.58 -5.13 -1.68
N GLY A 7 19.66 -4.35 -2.25
CA GLY A 7 19.48 -4.23 -3.70
C GLY A 7 18.41 -5.15 -4.29
N ASP A 8 18.00 -6.20 -3.58
CA ASP A 8 16.92 -7.08 -4.04
C ASP A 8 15.65 -6.29 -4.32
N THR A 9 14.98 -6.63 -5.42
CA THR A 9 13.72 -6.03 -5.83
C THR A 9 12.65 -7.10 -5.97
N PHE A 10 11.46 -6.83 -5.44
CA PHE A 10 10.32 -7.73 -5.49
C PHE A 10 9.11 -6.98 -6.07
N ILE A 11 8.33 -7.67 -6.90
CA ILE A 11 7.09 -7.13 -7.46
C ILE A 11 5.93 -8.02 -7.01
N SER A 12 4.88 -7.41 -6.47
CA SER A 12 3.68 -8.14 -6.06
C SER A 12 2.89 -8.63 -7.28
N LYS A 13 1.89 -9.49 -7.05
CA LYS A 13 0.83 -9.66 -8.04
C LYS A 13 0.05 -8.36 -8.21
N HIS A 14 -0.60 -8.20 -9.35
CA HIS A 14 -1.60 -7.17 -9.54
C HIS A 14 -2.77 -7.38 -8.59
N TYR A 15 -3.31 -6.28 -8.11
CA TYR A 15 -4.48 -6.20 -7.24
C TYR A 15 -5.43 -5.18 -7.83
N LYS A 16 -6.60 -5.65 -8.25
CA LYS A 16 -7.67 -4.79 -8.78
C LYS A 16 -8.45 -4.23 -7.60
N ILE A 17 -8.27 -2.94 -7.31
CA ILE A 17 -9.05 -2.29 -6.25
C ILE A 17 -10.48 -2.08 -6.73
N THR A 18 -11.45 -2.48 -5.92
CA THR A 18 -12.87 -2.32 -6.27
C THR A 18 -13.44 -1.04 -5.69
N GLU A 19 -14.52 -0.57 -6.31
CA GLU A 19 -15.33 0.52 -5.76
C GLU A 19 -15.81 0.21 -4.34
N LYS A 20 -16.27 -1.03 -4.12
CA LYS A 20 -16.78 -1.48 -2.84
C LYS A 20 -15.73 -1.32 -1.74
N GLU A 21 -14.51 -1.79 -1.98
CA GLU A 21 -13.40 -1.66 -1.02
C GLU A 21 -13.08 -0.18 -0.73
N ILE A 22 -13.12 0.68 -1.75
CA ILE A 22 -12.91 2.13 -1.58
C ILE A 22 -13.96 2.72 -0.64
N LEU A 23 -15.24 2.43 -0.89
CA LEU A 23 -16.35 2.93 -0.10
C LEU A 23 -16.31 2.39 1.34
N GLU A 24 -16.07 1.09 1.51
CA GLU A 24 -15.98 0.45 2.83
C GLU A 24 -14.86 1.07 3.68
N PHE A 25 -13.66 1.25 3.11
CA PHE A 25 -12.57 1.91 3.81
C PHE A 25 -12.92 3.36 4.17
N ALA A 26 -13.46 4.12 3.22
CA ALA A 26 -13.79 5.52 3.41
C ALA A 26 -14.88 5.72 4.47
N HIS A 27 -15.91 4.88 4.50
CA HIS A 27 -16.95 4.93 5.53
C HIS A 27 -16.39 4.74 6.94
N GLN A 28 -15.37 3.89 7.08
CA GLN A 28 -14.80 3.58 8.39
C GLN A 28 -13.69 4.54 8.81
N PHE A 29 -12.86 5.00 7.89
CA PHE A 29 -11.59 5.64 8.23
C PHE A 29 -11.35 7.02 7.61
N ASP A 30 -12.02 7.36 6.51
CA ASP A 30 -11.78 8.61 5.79
C ASP A 30 -13.04 9.08 5.04
N PRO A 31 -14.06 9.60 5.77
CA PRO A 31 -15.40 9.85 5.21
C PRO A 31 -15.49 11.17 4.46
N GLN A 32 -14.49 11.48 3.62
CA GLN A 32 -14.52 12.65 2.74
C GLN A 32 -15.38 12.39 1.51
N TYR A 33 -16.06 13.44 1.01
CA TYR A 33 -17.00 13.32 -0.11
C TYR A 33 -16.33 12.75 -1.38
N MET A 34 -15.04 13.03 -1.60
CA MET A 34 -14.26 12.54 -2.73
C MET A 34 -14.05 11.01 -2.73
N HIS A 35 -14.33 10.34 -1.61
CA HIS A 35 -14.26 8.88 -1.47
C HIS A 35 -15.64 8.21 -1.43
N LEU A 36 -16.70 8.96 -1.10
CA LEU A 36 -18.04 8.42 -0.81
C LEU A 36 -19.12 8.85 -1.80
N ASP A 37 -19.12 10.12 -2.22
CA ASP A 37 -20.21 10.71 -3.01
C ASP A 37 -19.82 10.78 -4.49
N LYS A 38 -20.27 9.80 -5.27
CA LYS A 38 -20.02 9.72 -6.71
C LYS A 38 -20.48 10.95 -7.47
N LYS A 39 -21.62 11.54 -7.08
CA LYS A 39 -22.20 12.68 -7.80
C LYS A 39 -21.34 13.92 -7.57
N LYS A 40 -21.01 14.23 -6.31
CA LYS A 40 -20.15 15.38 -5.99
C LYS A 40 -18.73 15.18 -6.50
N ALA A 41 -18.15 13.99 -6.32
CA ALA A 41 -16.81 13.68 -6.80
C ALA A 41 -16.71 13.73 -8.34
N GLY A 42 -17.77 13.32 -9.04
CA GLY A 42 -17.89 13.43 -10.50
C GLY A 42 -17.89 14.87 -11.02
N GLN A 43 -18.43 15.81 -10.25
CA GLN A 43 -18.43 17.23 -10.59
C GLN A 43 -17.09 17.91 -10.27
N GLY A 44 -16.36 17.40 -9.27
CA GLY A 44 -15.09 17.94 -8.80
C GLY A 44 -13.88 17.68 -9.72
N MET A 45 -12.69 17.89 -9.15
CA MET A 45 -11.41 17.75 -9.86
C MET A 45 -11.09 16.31 -10.28
N TYR A 46 -11.54 15.32 -9.51
CA TYR A 46 -11.20 13.91 -9.74
C TYR A 46 -12.09 13.22 -10.77
N LYS A 47 -13.24 13.83 -11.13
CA LYS A 47 -14.21 13.28 -12.10
C LYS A 47 -14.75 11.89 -11.76
N GLY A 48 -14.76 11.57 -10.47
CA GLY A 48 -15.20 10.29 -9.91
C GLY A 48 -14.69 10.15 -8.48
N ILE A 49 -15.18 9.14 -7.75
CA ILE A 49 -14.59 8.81 -6.45
C ILE A 49 -13.20 8.22 -6.65
N ILE A 50 -12.33 8.47 -5.68
CA ILE A 50 -10.98 7.92 -5.62
C ILE A 50 -10.77 7.20 -4.29
N ALA A 51 -9.82 6.30 -4.21
CA ALA A 51 -9.39 5.72 -2.94
C ALA A 51 -8.76 6.79 -2.04
N SER A 52 -8.95 6.67 -0.73
CA SER A 52 -8.16 7.43 0.26
C SER A 52 -6.66 7.10 0.10
N GLY A 53 -5.80 8.11 0.22
CA GLY A 53 -4.35 7.90 0.25
C GLY A 53 -3.96 6.87 1.32
N MET A 54 -4.58 6.94 2.50
CA MET A 54 -4.34 5.99 3.59
C MET A 54 -4.80 4.57 3.25
N HIS A 55 -5.89 4.43 2.49
CA HIS A 55 -6.30 3.14 1.95
C HIS A 55 -5.18 2.55 1.07
N THR A 56 -4.69 3.32 0.11
CA THR A 56 -3.62 2.87 -0.81
C THR A 56 -2.31 2.54 -0.09
N LEU A 57 -1.98 3.26 0.97
CA LEU A 57 -0.80 3.00 1.80
C LEU A 57 -0.92 1.70 2.62
N SER A 58 -2.14 1.29 2.96
CA SER A 58 -2.39 0.04 3.71
C SER A 58 -2.34 -1.21 2.83
N LEU A 59 -2.63 -1.08 1.53
CA LEU A 59 -2.71 -2.19 0.58
C LEU A 59 -1.44 -3.07 0.50
N PRO A 60 -0.21 -2.52 0.45
CA PRO A 60 1.02 -3.32 0.50
C PRO A 60 1.12 -4.28 1.69
N LEU A 61 0.47 -3.97 2.82
CA LEU A 61 0.48 -4.81 4.02
C LEU A 61 -0.23 -6.13 3.79
N ASN A 62 -1.32 -6.12 3.02
CA ASN A 62 -2.20 -7.28 2.86
C ASN A 62 -1.72 -8.23 1.75
N PHE A 63 -1.16 -7.72 0.64
CA PHE A 63 -0.75 -8.57 -0.49
C PHE A 63 0.74 -8.57 -0.83
N GLY A 64 1.51 -7.54 -0.46
CA GLY A 64 2.95 -7.47 -0.75
C GLY A 64 3.77 -8.52 -0.01
N LEU A 65 3.32 -8.94 1.18
CA LEU A 65 4.04 -9.89 2.03
C LEU A 65 3.57 -11.35 1.91
N LYS A 66 2.40 -11.60 1.30
CA LYS A 66 1.83 -12.96 1.12
C LYS A 66 2.70 -13.90 0.27
N LYS A 67 3.66 -13.36 -0.50
CA LYS A 67 4.57 -14.15 -1.35
C LYS A 67 5.97 -14.36 -0.76
N THR A 68 6.25 -13.80 0.42
CA THR A 68 7.50 -14.15 1.12
C THR A 68 7.23 -15.43 1.90
N ASN A 69 7.98 -16.51 1.65
CA ASN A 69 7.95 -17.75 2.45
C ASN A 69 8.48 -17.53 3.89
N MET A 70 8.33 -16.32 4.41
CA MET A 70 8.91 -15.87 5.65
C MET A 70 7.81 -15.96 6.70
N LYS A 71 7.77 -17.10 7.41
CA LYS A 71 6.96 -17.35 8.63
C LYS A 71 7.32 -16.42 9.81
N LYS A 72 7.83 -15.21 9.56
CA LYS A 72 8.27 -14.26 10.59
C LYS A 72 7.25 -13.13 10.70
N THR A 73 6.92 -12.77 11.93
CA THR A 73 6.15 -11.56 12.23
C THR A 73 6.98 -10.33 11.83
N TYR A 74 6.38 -9.44 11.05
CA TYR A 74 6.97 -8.15 10.68
C TYR A 74 6.25 -7.05 11.42
N SER A 75 7.00 -6.24 12.16
CA SER A 75 6.51 -4.98 12.69
C SER A 75 7.12 -3.85 11.87
N ARG A 76 6.27 -2.97 11.32
CA ARG A 76 6.76 -1.73 10.72
C ARG A 76 7.09 -0.77 11.86
N THR A 77 8.36 -0.38 11.94
CA THR A 77 8.85 0.50 13.01
C THR A 77 8.91 1.96 12.57
N HIS A 78 9.07 2.21 11.27
CA HIS A 78 9.21 3.55 10.71
C HIS A 78 8.54 3.61 9.33
N LEU A 79 8.01 4.79 9.01
CA LEU A 79 7.53 5.15 7.69
C LEU A 79 8.01 6.58 7.42
N ASN A 80 8.63 6.79 6.26
CA ASN A 80 9.20 8.07 5.85
C ASN A 80 8.91 8.35 4.37
N ASN A 81 8.92 9.63 4.00
CA ASN A 81 8.85 10.09 2.61
C ASN A 81 7.62 9.58 1.82
N VAL A 82 6.44 9.55 2.44
CA VAL A 82 5.20 9.17 1.75
C VAL A 82 4.74 10.30 0.84
N THR A 83 4.45 9.99 -0.42
CA THR A 83 3.88 10.94 -1.39
C THR A 83 2.78 10.28 -2.20
N PHE A 84 1.61 10.92 -2.26
CA PHE A 84 0.48 10.46 -3.07
C PHE A 84 0.53 11.14 -4.44
N ILE A 85 1.18 10.49 -5.41
CA ILE A 85 1.51 11.09 -6.71
C ILE A 85 0.34 11.13 -7.70
N LYS A 86 -0.62 10.20 -7.57
CA LYS A 86 -1.77 10.06 -8.47
C LYS A 86 -2.97 9.53 -7.69
N PRO A 87 -4.20 10.00 -8.01
CA PRO A 87 -5.41 9.39 -7.48
C PRO A 87 -5.54 7.94 -7.96
N VAL A 88 -6.12 7.09 -7.13
CA VAL A 88 -6.45 5.71 -7.46
C VAL A 88 -7.95 5.60 -7.65
N TYR A 89 -8.38 5.12 -8.82
CA TYR A 89 -9.77 4.99 -9.19
C TYR A 89 -10.30 3.57 -8.97
N PRO A 90 -11.62 3.41 -8.85
CA PRO A 90 -12.25 2.09 -8.92
C PRO A 90 -11.82 1.33 -10.18
N ASN A 91 -11.49 0.04 -10.00
CA ASN A 91 -11.00 -0.87 -11.04
C ASN A 91 -9.55 -0.69 -11.48
N ASP A 92 -8.79 0.24 -10.89
CA ASP A 92 -7.35 0.32 -11.14
C ASP A 92 -6.64 -0.97 -10.73
N ASN A 93 -5.66 -1.38 -11.53
CA ASN A 93 -4.81 -2.53 -11.24
C ASN A 93 -3.50 -2.06 -10.59
N LEU A 94 -3.42 -2.19 -9.28
CA LEU A 94 -2.28 -1.78 -8.48
C LEU A 94 -1.27 -2.91 -8.35
N TYR A 95 -0.01 -2.58 -8.17
CA TYR A 95 1.04 -3.50 -7.73
C TYR A 95 2.03 -2.73 -6.87
N VAL A 96 2.84 -3.45 -6.10
CA VAL A 96 3.86 -2.89 -5.23
C VAL A 96 5.22 -3.36 -5.72
N LYS A 97 6.16 -2.44 -5.81
CA LYS A 97 7.56 -2.73 -6.08
C LYS A 97 8.36 -2.44 -4.82
N VAL A 98 8.93 -3.47 -4.23
CA VAL A 98 9.74 -3.34 -3.01
C VAL A 98 11.21 -3.41 -3.38
N LYS A 99 12.01 -2.44 -2.93
CA LYS A 99 13.48 -2.51 -3.02
C LYS A 99 14.09 -2.51 -1.63
N VAL A 100 15.03 -3.43 -1.38
CA VAL A 100 15.75 -3.50 -0.10
C VAL A 100 16.89 -2.49 -0.11
N LEU A 101 16.81 -1.50 0.78
CA LEU A 101 17.80 -0.42 0.90
C LEU A 101 18.86 -0.71 1.96
N ASP A 102 18.45 -1.33 3.07
CA ASP A 102 19.34 -1.62 4.19
C ASP A 102 18.89 -2.87 4.95
N LYS A 103 19.84 -3.54 5.61
CA LYS A 103 19.62 -4.76 6.36
C LYS A 103 20.53 -4.80 7.59
N LYS A 104 19.91 -4.85 8.77
CA LYS A 104 20.62 -5.00 10.06
C LYS A 104 20.16 -6.27 10.75
N LEU A 105 21.11 -7.16 11.06
CA LEU A 105 20.86 -8.36 11.84
C LEU A 105 21.22 -8.09 13.31
N LYS A 106 20.33 -8.46 14.23
CA LYS A 106 20.59 -8.49 15.67
C LYS A 106 20.36 -9.91 16.20
N LYS A 107 20.79 -10.18 17.44
CA LYS A 107 20.73 -11.52 18.06
C LYS A 107 19.34 -12.16 18.01
N GLN A 108 18.28 -11.39 18.29
CA GLN A 108 16.91 -11.91 18.42
C GLN A 108 15.94 -11.45 17.30
N PHE A 109 16.28 -10.37 16.60
CA PHE A 109 15.47 -9.82 15.50
C PHE A 109 16.37 -9.15 14.46
N GLY A 110 15.82 -8.72 13.34
CA GLY A 110 16.53 -7.89 12.37
C GLY A 110 15.60 -6.84 11.79
N SER A 111 16.18 -5.84 11.14
CA SER A 111 15.43 -4.81 10.43
C SER A 111 15.81 -4.80 8.96
N LEU A 112 14.81 -4.55 8.12
CA LEU A 112 14.99 -4.23 6.70
C LEU A 112 14.42 -2.84 6.49
N THR A 113 15.18 -1.98 5.81
CA THR A 113 14.66 -0.73 5.25
C THR A 113 14.30 -1.00 3.81
N VAL A 114 13.09 -0.64 3.41
CA VAL A 114 12.60 -0.87 2.05
C VAL A 114 11.99 0.40 1.47
N GLU A 115 12.15 0.55 0.17
CA GLU A 115 11.39 1.47 -0.66
C GLU A 115 10.19 0.72 -1.23
N LEU A 116 9.02 1.36 -1.30
CA LEU A 116 7.77 0.83 -1.83
C LEU A 116 7.27 1.68 -3.01
#